data_AF-A0AA47P0A1-F1
#
_entry.id   AF-A0AA47P0A1-F1
#
_cell.length_a   1.000
_cell.length_b   1.000
_cell.length_c   1.000
_cell.angle_alpha   90.00
_cell.angle_beta   90.00
_cell.angle_gamma   90.00
#
_symmetry.space_group_name_H-M   'P 1'
#
loop_
_entity.id
_entity.type
_entity.pdbx_description
1 polymer ?
#
loop_
_entity_poly.entity_id
_entity_poly.type
_entity_poly.pdbx_seq_one_letter_code
_entity_poly.pdbx_strand_id
1 'polypeptide(L)' 'MWKAKWPGSVHDARIYRESNLSNRLQRGEFDGLLLGDRGYPCQPRLLTPYPDPEPGPQQNFNRAHCRTRARVEMTIGLL' A
#
# COMPACT_ATOMS: atom_id res chain seq x y z
N MET A 1 4.86 19.42 20.07
CA MET A 1 3.57 18.74 20.33
C MET A 1 2.95 18.37 18.98
N TRP A 2 3.26 17.17 18.46
CA TRP A 2 2.70 16.71 17.19
C TRP A 2 1.29 16.18 17.45
N LYS A 3 0.28 17.00 17.18
CA LYS A 3 -1.12 16.63 17.35
C LYS A 3 -1.49 15.70 16.19
N ALA A 4 -1.70 14.41 16.48
CA ALA A 4 -2.26 13.48 15.52
C ALA A 4 -3.60 14.04 15.03
N LYS A 5 -3.72 14.29 13.72
CA LYS A 5 -4.89 14.93 13.10
C LYS A 5 -6.14 14.03 13.15
N TRP A 6 -5.99 12.79 13.60
CA TRP A 6 -7.00 11.76 13.56
C TRP A 6 -6.97 10.95 14.88
N PRO A 7 -8.06 10.91 15.67
CA PRO A 7 -8.15 10.04 16.83
C PRO A 7 -8.09 8.58 16.34
N GLY A 8 -7.39 7.72 17.10
CA GLY A 8 -7.09 6.33 16.73
C GLY A 8 -8.31 5.59 16.17
N SER A 9 -8.10 4.84 15.07
CA SER A 9 -9.11 4.18 14.22
C SER A 9 -9.51 4.91 12.93
N VAL A 10 -8.62 5.73 12.36
CA VAL A 10 -8.73 6.07 10.93
C VAL A 10 -7.96 5.02 10.13
N HIS A 11 -8.70 4.23 9.35
CA HIS A 11 -8.13 3.24 8.41
C HIS A 11 -7.03 3.89 7.56
N ASP A 12 -5.89 3.22 7.39
CA ASP A 12 -4.73 3.76 6.68
C ASP A 12 -5.07 4.18 5.24
N ALA A 13 -6.03 3.51 4.61
CA ALA A 13 -6.59 3.89 3.32
C ALA A 13 -7.19 5.31 3.30
N ARG A 14 -7.83 5.75 4.38
CA ARG A 14 -8.35 7.12 4.50
C ARG A 14 -7.21 8.11 4.71
N ILE A 15 -6.19 7.77 5.51
CA ILE A 15 -5.01 8.62 5.67
C ILE A 15 -4.31 8.82 4.32
N TYR A 16 -4.09 7.73 3.58
CA TYR A 16 -3.52 7.78 2.23
C TYR A 16 -4.37 8.66 1.31
N ARG A 17 -5.70 8.45 1.25
CA ARG A 17 -6.57 9.25 0.38
C ARG A 17 -6.46 10.75 0.63
N GLU A 18 -6.40 11.16 1.90
CA GLU A 18 -6.29 12.58 2.27
C GLU A 18 -4.84 13.11 2.25
N SER A 19 -3.85 12.26 1.95
CA SER A 19 -2.44 12.64 1.96
C SER A 19 -2.02 13.38 0.69
N ASN A 20 -1.01 14.25 0.81
CA ASN A 20 -0.36 14.83 -0.37
C ASN A 20 0.35 13.74 -1.22
N LEU A 21 0.77 12.64 -0.58
CA LEU A 21 1.38 11.50 -1.26
C LEU A 21 0.45 10.89 -2.31
N SER A 22 -0.84 10.66 -2.00
CA SER A 22 -1.79 10.11 -2.98
C SER A 22 -1.99 11.04 -4.17
N ASN A 23 -1.99 12.35 -3.95
CA ASN A 23 -2.12 13.34 -5.02
C ASN A 23 -0.89 13.35 -5.93
N ARG A 24 0.32 13.38 -5.37
CA ARG A 24 1.57 13.31 -6.12
C ARG A 24 1.73 11.98 -6.86
N LEU A 25 1.33 10.89 -6.20
CA LEU A 25 1.25 9.57 -6.81
C LEU A 25 0.15 9.49 -7.86
N GLN A 26 -0.89 10.31 -7.91
CA GLN A 26 -1.78 10.30 -9.09
C GLN A 26 -1.25 11.17 -10.24
N ARG A 27 -0.46 12.21 -9.93
CA ARG A 27 0.06 13.18 -10.90
C ARG A 27 1.26 12.75 -11.75
N GLY A 28 1.72 11.52 -11.62
CA GLY A 28 2.91 11.08 -12.38
C GLY A 28 4.24 11.30 -11.64
N GLU A 29 4.25 11.95 -10.47
CA GLU A 29 5.50 12.48 -9.87
C GLU A 29 6.49 11.43 -9.34
N PHE A 30 6.08 10.17 -9.26
CA PHE A 30 6.93 9.05 -8.92
C PHE A 30 6.94 8.07 -10.09
N ASP A 31 8.13 7.59 -10.45
CA ASP A 31 8.26 6.50 -11.41
C ASP A 31 8.18 5.17 -10.65
N GLY A 32 6.99 4.58 -10.65
CA GLY A 32 6.73 3.33 -9.93
C GLY A 32 5.28 3.15 -9.47
N LEU A 33 5.04 2.00 -8.84
CA LEU A 33 3.76 1.61 -8.27
C LEU A 33 3.92 1.45 -6.75
N LEU A 34 2.92 1.92 -6.00
CA LEU A 34 2.84 1.69 -4.57
C LEU A 34 2.23 0.32 -4.30
N LEU A 35 2.77 -0.42 -3.33
CA LEU A 35 2.24 -1.71 -2.89
C LEU A 35 1.47 -1.53 -1.59
N GLY A 36 0.15 -1.70 -1.65
CA GLY A 36 -0.77 -1.58 -0.53
C GLY A 36 -1.13 -2.93 0.07
N ASP A 37 -1.64 -2.90 1.30
CA ASP A 37 -2.30 -4.05 1.90
C ASP A 37 -3.74 -4.24 1.40
N ARG A 38 -4.40 -5.30 1.86
CA ARG A 38 -5.79 -5.63 1.47
C ARG A 38 -6.80 -4.55 1.92
N GLY A 39 -6.47 -3.73 2.91
CA GLY A 39 -7.28 -2.63 3.40
C GLY A 39 -7.28 -1.40 2.49
N TYR A 40 -6.41 -1.34 1.49
CA TYR A 40 -6.40 -0.29 0.48
C TYR A 40 -7.25 -0.65 -0.74
N PRO A 41 -7.83 0.34 -1.43
CA PRO A 41 -8.39 0.12 -2.76
C PRO A 41 -7.26 -0.05 -3.78
N CYS A 42 -7.44 -0.99 -4.73
CA CYS A 42 -6.58 -1.07 -5.91
C CYS A 42 -6.81 0.15 -6.81
N GLN A 43 -5.74 0.84 -7.20
CA GLN A 43 -5.77 2.03 -8.06
C GLN A 43 -4.65 1.93 -9.11
N PRO A 44 -4.66 2.74 -10.18
CA PRO A 44 -3.66 2.65 -11.25
C PRO A 44 -2.21 2.69 -10.79
N ARG A 45 -1.93 3.37 -9.66
CA ARG A 45 -0.58 3.45 -9.06
C ARG A 45 -0.49 2.90 -7.65
N LEU A 46 -1.52 2.21 -7.18
CA LEU A 46 -1.55 1.50 -5.89
C LEU A 46 -2.06 0.08 -6.11
N LEU A 47 -1.16 -0.88 -6.12
CA LEU A 47 -1.50 -2.28 -6.27
C LEU A 47 -1.76 -2.92 -4.91
N THR A 48 -2.78 -3.76 -4.85
CA THR A 48 -3.13 -4.55 -3.66
C THR A 48 -3.19 -6.03 -4.05
N PRO A 49 -2.94 -6.96 -3.12
CA PRO A 49 -3.07 -8.38 -3.41
C PRO A 49 -4.50 -8.73 -3.83
N TYR A 50 -4.63 -9.70 -4.74
CA TYR A 50 -5.93 -10.27 -5.09
C TYR A 50 -6.54 -10.92 -3.84
N PRO A 51 -7.82 -10.63 -3.50
CA PRO A 51 -8.47 -11.20 -2.32
C PRO A 51 -8.64 -12.71 -2.44
N ASP A 52 -9.09 -13.16 -3.63
CA ASP A 52 -9.34 -14.55 -4.00
C ASP A 52 -8.58 -14.85 -5.31
N PRO A 53 -7.27 -15.19 -5.23
CA PRO A 53 -6.44 -15.34 -6.42
C PRO A 53 -6.67 -16.68 -7.12
N GLU A 54 -7.00 -16.61 -8.40
CA GLU A 54 -7.02 -17.78 -9.28
C GLU A 54 -5.62 -18.36 -9.46
N PRO A 55 -5.50 -19.69 -9.68
CA PRO A 55 -4.23 -20.33 -9.99
C PRO A 55 -3.49 -19.67 -11.16
N GLY A 56 -2.17 -19.55 -11.03
CA GLY A 56 -1.30 -18.97 -12.07
C GLY A 56 -0.92 -17.50 -11.80
N PRO A 57 -1.18 -16.55 -12.72
CA PRO A 57 -0.64 -15.19 -12.62
C PRO A 57 -1.01 -14.44 -11.34
N GLN A 58 -2.25 -14.57 -10.85
CA GLN A 58 -2.72 -13.86 -9.67
C GLN A 58 -2.04 -14.38 -8.38
N GLN A 59 -1.93 -15.71 -8.24
CA GLN A 59 -1.16 -16.31 -7.13
C GLN A 59 0.32 -15.95 -7.20
N ASN A 60 0.92 -15.97 -8.40
CA ASN A 60 2.32 -15.56 -8.60
C ASN A 60 2.53 -14.09 -8.19
N PHE A 61 1.61 -13.21 -8.57
CA PHE A 61 1.59 -11.81 -8.15
C PHE A 61 1.49 -11.69 -6.62
N ASN A 62 0.50 -12.32 -5.99
CA ASN A 62 0.34 -12.27 -4.53
C ASN A 62 1.58 -12.80 -3.80
N ARG A 63 2.21 -13.86 -4.31
CA ARG A 63 3.46 -14.41 -3.74
C ARG A 63 4.61 -13.40 -3.82
N ALA A 64 4.79 -12.74 -4.97
CA ALA A 64 5.81 -11.71 -5.13
C ALA A 64 5.52 -10.49 -4.25
N HIS A 65 4.24 -10.08 -4.18
CA HIS A 65 3.76 -8.99 -3.34
C HIS A 65 4.06 -9.24 -1.86
N CYS A 66 3.69 -10.41 -1.32
CA CYS A 66 3.97 -10.79 0.07
C CYS A 66 5.46 -10.81 0.39
N ARG A 67 6.29 -11.36 -0.50
CA ARG A 67 7.76 -11.38 -0.32
C ARG A 67 8.36 -9.98 -0.26
N THR A 68 7.91 -9.10 -1.14
CA THR A 68 8.37 -7.70 -1.20
C THR A 68 8.01 -6.97 0.08
N ARG A 69 6.77 -7.13 0.56
CA ARG A 69 6.31 -6.54 1.81
C ARG A 69 7.06 -7.05 3.03
N ALA A 70 7.26 -8.36 3.15
CA ALA A 70 8.00 -8.94 4.26
C ALA A 70 9.42 -8.35 4.36
N ARG A 71 10.07 -8.09 3.22
CA ARG A 71 11.38 -7.43 3.20
C ARG A 71 11.33 -6.00 3.75
N VAL A 72 10.36 -5.19 3.31
CA VAL A 72 10.18 -3.82 3.81
C VAL A 72 9.85 -3.81 5.30
N GLU A 73 8.94 -4.66 5.75
CA GLU A 73 8.54 -4.77 7.16
C GLU A 73 9.71 -5.22 8.04
N MET A 74 10.51 -6.20 7.60
CA MET A 74 11.74 -6.59 8.31
C MET A 74 12.75 -5.44 8.37
N THR A 75 12.91 -4.65 7.31
CA THR A 75 13.84 -3.50 7.34
C THR A 75 13.36 -2.42 8.30
N ILE A 76 12.06 -2.09 8.29
CA ILE A 76 11.49 -1.08 9.19
C ILE A 76 11.54 -1.56 10.64
N GLY A 77 11.25 -2.84 10.91
CA GLY A 77 11.27 -3.40 12.26
C GLY A 77 12.67 -3.53 12.88
N LEU A 78 13.73 -3.35 12.08
CA LEU A 78 15.12 -3.30 12.56
C LEU A 78 15.61 -1.87 12.85
N LEU A 79 14.82 -0.85 12.49
CA LEU A 79 15.10 0.58 12.73
C LEU A 79 14.37 1.07 13.98
#